data_AF-A0A6B3LZS6-F1
#
_entry.id   AF-A0A6B3LZS6-F1
#
_cell.length_a   1.000
_cell.length_b   1.000
_cell.length_c   1.000
_cell.angle_alpha   90.00
_cell.angle_beta   90.00
_cell.angle_gamma   90.00
#
_symmetry.space_group_name_H-M   'P 1'
#
loop_
_entity.id
_entity.type
_entity.pdbx_description
1 polymer ?
#
loop_
_entity_poly.entity_id
_entity_poly.type
_entity_poly.pdbx_seq_one_letter_code
_entity_poly.pdbx_strand_id
1 'polypeptide(L)' 'MEYNIIIAPDLETLATEVADFIPMGWRLKGSILEHNNGFAQQLERRPSDTLRMQRKQRQIKQKRTKWIE' A
#
# COMPACT_ATOMS: atom_id res chain seq x y z
N MET A 1 -14.17 5.66 -0.32
CA MET A 1 -13.23 4.59 -0.71
C MET A 1 -12.42 5.14 -1.87
N GLU A 2 -11.14 4.84 -1.94
CA GLU A 2 -10.24 5.33 -2.99
C GLU A 2 -9.78 4.16 -3.87
N TYR A 3 -9.57 4.42 -5.16
CA TYR A 3 -9.12 3.43 -6.14
C TYR A 3 -7.88 3.96 -6.87
N ASN A 4 -6.94 3.07 -7.14
CA ASN A 4 -5.77 3.34 -7.95
C ASN A 4 -5.54 2.19 -8.93
N ILE A 5 -4.96 2.47 -10.08
CA ILE A 5 -4.60 1.46 -11.09
C ILE A 5 -3.15 1.70 -11.45
N ILE A 6 -2.33 0.66 -11.29
CA ILE A 6 -0.92 0.67 -11.67
C ILE A 6 -0.79 -0.14 -12.95
N ILE A 7 -0.07 0.40 -13.92
CA ILE A 7 0.19 -0.26 -15.21
C ILE A 7 1.71 -0.30 -15.39
N ALA A 8 2.26 -1.49 -15.60
CA ALA A 8 3.67 -1.71 -15.81
C ALA A 8 3.91 -2.65 -17.01
N PRO A 9 5.07 -2.57 -17.67
CA PRO A 9 5.37 -3.44 -18.82
C PRO A 9 5.65 -4.89 -18.42
N ASP A 10 6.07 -5.13 -17.18
CA ASP A 10 6.41 -6.46 -16.67
C ASP A 10 5.90 -6.67 -15.23
N LEU A 11 5.80 -7.93 -14.82
CA LEU A 11 5.28 -8.31 -13.50
C LEU A 11 6.17 -7.87 -12.33
N GLU A 12 7.49 -7.78 -12.54
CA GLU A 12 8.44 -7.41 -11.50
C GLU A 12 8.34 -5.91 -11.18
N THR A 13 8.28 -5.07 -12.20
CA THR A 13 8.01 -3.64 -12.10
C THR A 13 6.64 -3.40 -11.48
N LEU A 14 5.62 -4.15 -11.91
CA LEU A 14 4.28 -4.06 -11.31
C LEU A 14 4.31 -4.38 -9.81
N ALA A 15 4.97 -5.46 -9.42
CA ALA A 15 5.05 -5.90 -8.04
C ALA A 15 5.81 -4.88 -7.18
N THR A 16 6.87 -4.29 -7.72
CA THR A 16 7.66 -3.24 -7.06
C THR A 16 6.80 -2.01 -6.79
N GLU A 17 6.11 -1.49 -7.81
CA GLU A 17 5.26 -0.33 -7.64
C GLU A 17 4.12 -0.60 -6.67
N VAL A 18 3.43 -1.74 -6.82
CA VAL A 18 2.37 -2.16 -5.90
C VAL A 18 2.87 -2.25 -4.46
N ALA A 19 4.09 -2.76 -4.23
CA ALA A 19 4.66 -2.92 -2.90
C ALA A 19 4.81 -1.59 -2.17
N ASP A 20 5.11 -0.49 -2.87
CA ASP A 20 5.22 0.85 -2.28
C ASP A 20 3.88 1.38 -1.75
N PHE A 21 2.76 0.94 -2.32
CA PHE A 21 1.42 1.35 -1.89
C PHE A 21 0.90 0.57 -0.69
N ILE A 22 1.37 -0.67 -0.45
CA ILE A 22 0.92 -1.50 0.68
C ILE A 22 1.18 -0.81 2.05
N PRO A 23 2.37 -0.22 2.31
CA PRO A 23 2.63 0.57 3.51
C PRO A 23 1.78 1.82 3.68
N MET A 24 1.11 2.29 2.62
CA MET A 24 0.21 3.46 2.63
C MET A 24 -1.28 3.10 2.78
N GLY A 25 -1.57 1.80 2.92
CA GLY A 25 -2.88 1.27 3.30
C GLY A 25 -3.72 0.85 2.12
N TRP A 26 -3.11 0.81 0.94
CA TRP A 26 -3.70 0.24 -0.24
C TRP A 26 -3.68 -1.27 -0.15
N ARG A 27 -4.72 -1.87 -0.74
CA ARG A 27 -4.89 -3.32 -0.82
C ARG A 27 -5.14 -3.69 -2.27
N LEU A 28 -4.67 -4.87 -2.65
CA LEU A 28 -4.95 -5.44 -3.96
C LEU A 28 -6.45 -5.65 -4.13
N LYS A 29 -7.00 -5.13 -5.22
CA LYS A 29 -8.40 -5.28 -5.58
C LYS A 29 -8.47 -6.14 -6.83
N GLY A 30 -8.90 -7.39 -6.65
CA GLY A 30 -9.04 -8.34 -7.75
C GLY A 30 -7.70 -8.88 -8.26
N SER A 31 -7.73 -9.36 -9.50
CA SER A 31 -6.61 -10.01 -10.18
C SER A 31 -5.86 -9.03 -11.08
N ILE A 32 -4.62 -9.38 -11.40
CA ILE A 32 -3.81 -8.68 -12.40
C ILE A 32 -4.45 -8.88 -13.77
N LEU A 33 -4.58 -7.80 -14.54
CA LEU A 33 -5.07 -7.81 -15.90
C LEU A 33 -3.92 -7.60 -16.87
N GLU A 34 -3.83 -8.41 -17.90
CA GLU A 34 -2.88 -8.20 -19.00
C GLU A 34 -3.50 -7.26 -20.03
N HIS A 35 -2.81 -6.17 -20.35
CA HIS A 35 -3.31 -5.16 -21.29
C HIS A 35 -2.17 -4.57 -22.10
N ASN A 36 -2.26 -4.64 -23.44
CA ASN A 36 -1.32 -4.06 -24.41
C ASN A 36 0.17 -4.34 -24.09
N ASN A 37 0.56 -5.61 -23.95
CA ASN A 37 1.91 -6.05 -23.59
C ASN A 37 2.41 -5.53 -22.22
N GLY A 38 1.49 -5.29 -21.30
CA GLY A 38 1.81 -4.95 -19.92
C GLY A 38 0.81 -5.56 -18.94
N PHE A 39 1.06 -5.33 -17.67
CA PHE A 39 0.27 -5.82 -16.56
C PHE A 39 -0.31 -4.63 -15.79
N ALA A 40 -1.60 -4.72 -15.48
CA ALA A 40 -2.31 -3.74 -14.70
C ALA A 40 -2.81 -4.37 -13.40
N GLN A 41 -2.62 -3.67 -12.28
CA GLN A 41 -3.15 -4.06 -10.98
C GLN A 41 -4.01 -2.95 -10.40
N GLN A 42 -5.22 -3.31 -10.00
CA GLN A 42 -6.11 -2.40 -9.28
C GLN A 42 -5.84 -2.48 -7.78
N LEU A 43 -5.83 -1.31 -7.14
CA LEU A 43 -5.69 -1.14 -5.71
C LEU A 43 -6.91 -0.41 -5.15
N GLU A 44 -7.29 -0.76 -3.93
CA GLU A 44 -8.30 -0.04 -3.16
C GLU A 44 -7.75 0.38 -1.79
N ARG A 45 -8.19 1.55 -1.31
CA ARG A 45 -7.92 2.01 0.04
C ARG A 45 -9.23 2.43 0.71
N ARG A 46 -9.46 1.90 1.91
CA ARG A 46 -10.60 2.31 2.73
C ARG A 46 -10.19 3.47 3.65
N PRO A 47 -11.10 4.39 3.97
CA PRO A 47 -10.84 5.45 4.95
C PRO A 47 -10.47 4.93 6.36
N SER A 48 -10.84 3.68 6.67
CA SER A 48 -10.44 3.03 7.92
C SER A 48 -8.99 2.55 7.92
N ASP A 49 -8.40 2.27 6.75
CA ASP A 49 -7.00 1.85 6.65
C ASP A 49 -6.03 3.01 6.96
N THR A 50 -6.35 4.24 6.55
CA THR A 50 -5.58 5.44 6.92
C THR A 50 -5.60 5.70 8.43
N LEU A 51 -6.76 5.51 9.08
CA LEU A 51 -6.88 5.60 10.55
C LEU A 51 -6.06 4.54 11.28
N ARG A 52 -6.00 3.31 10.75
CA ARG A 52 -5.17 2.22 11.30
C ARG A 52 -3.68 2.54 11.20
N MET A 53 -3.25 3.18 10.12
CA MET A 53 -1.86 3.61 9.95
C MET A 53 -1.47 4.72 10.90
N GLN A 54 -2.34 5.71 11.07
CA GLN A 54 -2.11 6.81 12.03
C GLN A 54 -1.97 6.27 13.47
N ARG A 55 -2.77 5.25 13.84
CA ARG A 55 -2.64 4.57 15.13
C ARG A 55 -1.31 3.81 15.29
N LYS A 56 -0.85 3.08 14.27
CA LYS A 56 0.46 2.40 14.28
C LYS A 56 1.62 3.39 14.45
N GLN A 57 1.59 4.51 13.72
CA GLN A 57 2.65 5.53 13.79
C GLN A 57 2.72 6.21 15.16
N ARG A 58 1.56 6.47 15.80
CA ARG A 58 1.50 7.02 17.16
C ARG A 58 2.06 6.06 18.23
N GLN A 59 1.79 4.76 18.12
CA GLN A 59 2.32 3.77 19.07
C GLN A 59 3.86 3.61 18.97
N ILE A 60 4.44 3.69 17.78
CA ILE A 60 5.90 3.63 17.59
C ILE A 60 6.58 4.82 18.26
N LYS A 61 6.01 6.03 18.14
CA LYS A 61 6.54 7.22 18.80
C LYS A 61 6.45 7.15 20.33
N GLN A 62 5.37 6.60 20.88
CA GLN A 62 5.19 6.48 22.33
C GLN A 62 6.14 5.47 22.99
N LYS A 63 6.59 4.43 22.27
CA LYS A 63 7.52 3.43 22.82
C LYS A 63 8.96 3.92 22.99
N ARG A 64 9.32 5.08 22.40
CA ARG A 64 10.71 5.56 22.31
C ARG A 64 11.10 6.57 23.40
N THR A 65 10.33 6.65 24.49
CA THR A 65 10.68 7.38 25.70
C THR A 65 10.74 6.41 26.89
N LYS A 66 11.77 5.56 26.92
CA LYS A 66 12.22 5.00 28.20
C LYS A 66 13.46 5.79 28.60
N TRP A 67 13.30 6.60 29.64
CA TRP A 67 14.38 7.28 30.33
C TRP A 67 15.35 6.21 30.85
N ILE A 68 16.63 6.37 30.51
CA ILE A 68 17.72 5.59 31.10
C ILE A 68 18.09 6.34 32.39
N GLU A 69 18.03 5.63 33.51
CA GLU A 69 18.48 6.06 34.84
C GLU A 69 20.00 5.86 34.98
#